data_AF-X1QD98-F1
#
_entry.id   AF-X1QD98-F1
#
_cell.length_a   1.000
_cell.length_b   1.000
_cell.length_c   1.000
_cell.angle_alpha   90.00
_cell.angle_beta   90.00
_cell.angle_gamma   90.00
#
_symmetry.space_group_name_H-M   'P 1'
#
loop_
_entity.id
_entity.type
_entity.pdbx_description
1 polymer ?
#
loop_
_entity_poly.entity_id
_entity_poly.type
_entity_poly.pdbx_seq_one_letter_code
_entity_poly.pdbx_strand_id
1 'polypeptide(L)' 'MGGQLRVFAKMGLVSQVFSEDSLGQLTGDIAIGHNRYSTRGSSRIDNVQPLLVGKGNDTLAIAHNGNIINA' A
#
# COMPACT_ATOMS: atom_id res chain seq x y z
N MET A 1 -18.88 -0.06 -14.04
CA MET A 1 -17.75 0.88 -14.23
C MET A 1 -16.76 0.57 -13.11
N GLY A 2 -15.55 0.14 -13.44
CA GLY A 2 -14.52 -0.12 -12.43
C GLY A 2 -14.04 1.20 -11.83
N GLY A 3 -14.04 1.31 -10.51
CA GLY A 3 -13.46 2.46 -9.82
C GLY A 3 -11.95 2.51 -10.03
N GLN A 4 -11.39 3.70 -10.17
CA GLN A 4 -9.94 3.89 -10.26
C GLN A 4 -9.30 3.59 -8.89
N LEU A 5 -8.30 2.71 -8.85
CA LEU A 5 -7.56 2.42 -7.62
C LEU A 5 -6.76 3.65 -7.17
N ARG A 6 -6.87 3.96 -5.87
CA ARG A 6 -6.11 5.02 -5.21
C ARG A 6 -5.14 4.38 -4.23
N VAL A 7 -3.86 4.77 -4.28
CA VAL A 7 -2.83 4.26 -3.38
C VAL A 7 -2.11 5.42 -2.73
N PHE A 8 -1.99 5.34 -1.41
CA PHE A 8 -1.19 6.24 -0.61
C PHE A 8 -0.37 5.43 0.37
N ALA A 9 0.95 5.59 0.31
CA ALA A 9 1.84 4.83 1.14
C ALA A 9 3.15 5.60 1.37
N LYS A 10 3.59 5.65 2.63
CA LYS A 10 4.81 6.34 3.06
C LYS A 10 5.49 5.57 4.19
N MET A 11 6.76 5.88 4.42
CA MET A 11 7.50 5.41 5.57
C MET A 11 7.09 6.17 6.84
N GLY A 12 6.98 5.47 7.96
CA GLY A 12 6.66 6.06 9.26
C GLY A 12 5.62 5.24 10.02
N LEU A 13 5.24 5.71 11.21
CA LEU A 13 4.09 5.15 11.92
C LEU A 13 2.79 5.53 11.18
N VAL A 14 1.78 4.68 11.25
CA VAL A 14 0.47 4.92 10.61
C VAL A 14 -0.07 6.31 10.97
N SER A 15 0.04 6.72 12.23
CA SER A 15 -0.40 8.05 12.73
C SER A 15 0.37 9.24 12.17
N GLN A 16 1.58 9.02 11.64
CA GLN A 16 2.40 10.06 11.01
C GLN A 16 2.18 10.10 9.49
N VAL A 17 1.82 8.94 8.92
CA VAL A 17 1.63 8.78 7.47
C VAL A 17 0.28 9.34 7.05
N PHE A 18 -0.79 9.07 7.81
CA PHE A 18 -2.15 9.46 7.45
C PHE A 18 -2.62 10.69 8.23
N SER A 19 -2.92 11.76 7.51
CA SER A 19 -3.72 12.90 7.98
C SER A 19 -5.18 12.78 7.50
N GLU A 20 -6.09 13.55 8.09
CA GLU A 20 -7.49 13.67 7.62
C GLU A 20 -7.56 14.02 6.13
N ASP A 21 -6.71 14.94 5.65
CA ASP A 21 -6.64 15.29 4.23
C ASP A 21 -6.26 14.10 3.34
N SER A 22 -5.24 13.34 3.74
CA SER A 22 -4.81 12.17 2.96
C SER A 22 -5.85 11.04 2.96
N LEU A 23 -6.55 10.85 4.09
CA LEU A 23 -7.63 9.88 4.20
C LEU A 23 -8.85 10.31 3.38
N GLY A 24 -9.18 11.61 3.38
CA GLY A 24 -10.29 12.16 2.59
C GLY A 24 -10.10 11.99 1.08
N GLN A 25 -8.86 11.82 0.61
CA GLN A 25 -8.57 11.53 -0.79
C GLN A 25 -8.70 10.04 -1.15
N LEU A 26 -8.70 9.12 -0.18
CA LEU A 26 -8.81 7.67 -0.39
C LEU A 26 -10.28 7.23 -0.38
N THR A 27 -11.02 7.63 -1.42
CA THR A 27 -12.44 7.31 -1.57
C THR A 27 -12.67 5.95 -2.22
N GLY A 28 -13.75 5.28 -1.83
CA GLY A 28 -14.19 3.99 -2.35
C GLY A 28 -14.90 3.16 -1.29
N ASP A 29 -15.55 2.08 -1.71
CA ASP A 29 -16.32 1.21 -0.80
C ASP A 29 -15.46 0.08 -0.20
N ILE A 30 -14.27 -0.16 -0.76
CA ILE A 30 -13.38 -1.27 -0.38
C ILE A 30 -11.94 -0.73 -0.31
N ALA A 31 -11.21 -1.12 0.73
CA ALA A 31 -9.81 -0.77 0.91
C ALA A 31 -8.99 -1.94 1.47
N ILE A 32 -7.70 -1.96 1.14
CA ILE A 32 -6.68 -2.79 1.80
C ILE A 32 -5.57 -1.89 2.33
N GLY A 33 -4.94 -2.29 3.44
CA GLY A 33 -3.82 -1.58 4.04
C GLY A 33 -2.71 -2.53 4.46
N HIS A 34 -1.48 -2.03 4.51
CA HIS A 34 -0.33 -2.78 4.97
C HIS A 34 0.51 -1.96 5.94
N ASN A 35 0.81 -2.53 7.10
CA ASN A 35 1.78 -1.98 8.04
C ASN A 35 3.01 -2.90 8.07
N ARG A 36 4.14 -2.41 7.57
CA ARG A 36 5.37 -3.20 7.47
C ARG A 36 6.14 -3.14 8.78
N TYR A 37 6.37 -4.28 9.39
CA TYR A 37 7.33 -4.41 10.50
C TYR A 37 8.75 -4.41 9.92
N SER A 38 9.57 -3.41 10.26
CA SER A 38 10.96 -3.34 9.80
C SER A 38 11.84 -4.20 10.69
N THR A 39 12.24 -5.38 10.23
CA THR A 39 13.35 -6.12 10.83
C THR A 39 14.68 -5.48 10.40
N ARG A 40 15.71 -5.64 11.24
CA ARG A 40 17.04 -5.04 11.07
C ARG A 40 17.55 -5.23 9.63
N GLY A 41 17.67 -4.13 8.88
CA GLY A 41 18.16 -4.17 7.49
C GLY A 41 17.23 -3.47 6.50
N SER A 42 17.28 -2.14 6.51
CA SER A 42 16.79 -1.24 5.46
C SER A 42 15.26 -1.14 5.26
N SER A 43 14.72 -0.02 5.70
CA SER A 43 13.42 0.49 5.27
C SER A 43 13.58 1.20 3.92
N ARG A 44 13.45 0.47 2.80
CA ARG A 44 13.40 1.08 1.46
C ARG A 44 11.96 1.42 1.10
N ILE A 45 11.77 2.59 0.48
CA ILE A 45 10.45 2.99 -0.02
C ILE A 45 9.92 2.02 -1.08
N ASP A 46 10.82 1.37 -1.83
CA ASP A 46 10.52 0.31 -2.80
C ASP A 46 9.75 -0.87 -2.18
N ASN A 47 9.85 -1.07 -0.87
CA ASN A 47 9.19 -2.16 -0.14
C ASN A 47 7.86 -1.74 0.49
N VAL A 48 7.40 -0.52 0.24
CA VAL A 48 6.12 -0.03 0.75
C VAL A 48 4.99 -0.67 -0.07
N GLN A 49 4.04 -1.28 0.64
CA GLN A 49 2.87 -1.92 0.08
C GLN A 49 1.60 -1.11 0.43
N PRO A 50 0.49 -1.21 -0.31
CA PRO A 50 0.20 -2.18 -1.37
C PRO A 50 0.97 -1.97 -2.69
N LEU A 51 1.37 -3.07 -3.34
CA LEU A 51 1.92 -3.03 -4.71
C LEU A 51 0.78 -3.00 -5.73
N LEU A 52 0.89 -2.14 -6.74
CA LEU A 52 -0.01 -2.13 -7.90
C LEU A 52 0.62 -2.91 -9.05
N VAL A 53 -0.13 -3.86 -9.60
CA VAL A 53 0.27 -4.67 -10.75
C VAL A 53 -0.83 -4.60 -11.81
N GLY A 54 -0.46 -4.43 -13.08
CA GLY A 54 -1.40 -4.34 -14.19
C GLY A 54 -1.54 -2.93 -14.77
N LYS A 55 -2.57 -2.71 -15.58
CA LYS A 55 -2.79 -1.44 -16.30
C LYS A 55 -4.28 -1.16 -16.50
N GLY A 56 -4.67 0.10 -16.30
CA GLY A 56 -6.05 0.53 -16.53
C GLY A 56 -7.02 -0.18 -15.60
N ASN A 57 -8.10 -0.72 -16.17
CA ASN A 57 -9.13 -1.42 -15.40
C ASN A 57 -8.68 -2.80 -14.88
N ASP A 58 -7.60 -3.35 -15.42
CA ASP A 58 -7.04 -4.66 -15.02
C ASP A 58 -5.91 -4.50 -13.98
N THR A 59 -6.01 -3.46 -13.14
CA THR A 59 -5.03 -3.20 -12.08
C THR A 59 -5.42 -3.95 -10.80
N LEU A 60 -4.46 -4.66 -10.22
CA LEU A 60 -4.58 -5.39 -8.96
C LEU A 60 -3.71 -4.74 -7.89
N ALA A 61 -4.25 -4.59 -6.68
CA ALA A 61 -3.50 -4.17 -5.50
C ALA A 61 -3.21 -5.39 -4.61
N ILE A 62 -1.95 -5.59 -4.22
CA ILE A 62 -1.52 -6.72 -3.38
C ILE A 62 -0.80 -6.23 -2.13
N ALA A 63 -1.21 -6.74 -0.98
CA ALA A 63 -0.51 -6.62 0.29
C ALA A 63 -0.19 -8.03 0.83
N HIS A 64 1.04 -8.25 1.28
CA HIS A 64 1.55 -9.53 1.74
C HIS A 64 2.39 -9.37 3.01
N ASN A 65 2.18 -10.27 3.98
CA ASN A 65 2.96 -10.37 5.19
C ASN A 65 3.61 -11.76 5.27
N GLY A 66 4.89 -11.83 4.89
CA GLY A 66 5.65 -13.08 4.86
C GLY A 66 6.93 -12.94 4.05
N ASN A 67 7.60 -14.06 3.80
CA ASN A 67 8.83 -14.11 3.01
C ASN A 67 8.68 -15.10 1.84
N ILE A 68 8.98 -14.66 0.62
CA ILE A 68 9.03 -15.52 -0.56
C ILE A 68 10.44 -16.11 -0.61
N ILE A 69 10.59 -17.38 -0.23
CA ILE A 69 11.89 -18.04 -0.08
C ILE A 69 12.55 -18.41 -1.42
N ASN A 70 11.82 -18.29 -2.52
CA ASN A 70 12.23 -18.66 -3.87
C ASN A 70 11.85 -17.60 -4.91
N ALA A 71 11.98 -16.32 -4.54
CA ALA A 71 11.73 -15.19 -5.44
C ALA A 71 12.74 -15.11 -6.59
#